data_AF-A0A7J4J8N6-F1
#
_entry.id   AF-A0A7J4J8N6-F1
#
_cell.length_a   1.000
_cell.length_b   1.000
_cell.length_c   1.000
_cell.angle_alpha   90.00
_cell.angle_beta   90.00
_cell.angle_gamma   90.00
#
_symmetry.space_group_name_H-M   'P 1'
#
loop_
_entity.id
_entity.type
_entity.pdbx_description
1 polymer ?
#
loop_
_entity_poly.entity_id
_entity_poly.type
_entity_poly.pdbx_seq_one_letter_code
_entity_poly.pdbx_strand_id
1 'polypeptide(L)'
;VERILGKRRYFWFYMISGLLAGLLFVLSSFIFPSDLDTFAVGASGALFGLVGLLVLLTPNLPVFVMFIPIPIKIKYAAPGILILLWLISITGNVPIGNTAHLGGLLTGLIYGIYLRNKYRKKINYLSRHFS
;
A
#
# COMPACT_ATOMS: atom_id res chain seq x y z
N VAL A 1 7.00 -5.80 -8.15
CA VAL A 1 5.60 -5.83 -8.67
C VAL A 1 5.54 -5.87 -10.19
N GLU A 2 6.28 -5.02 -10.90
CA GLU A 2 6.21 -4.95 -12.38
C GLU A 2 6.42 -6.30 -13.07
N ARG A 3 7.38 -7.12 -12.63
CA ARG A 3 7.60 -8.48 -13.16
C ARG A 3 6.36 -9.40 -13.03
N ILE A 4 5.51 -9.17 -12.02
CA ILE A 4 4.30 -9.97 -11.77
C ILE A 4 3.16 -9.53 -12.69
N LEU A 5 2.94 -8.21 -12.81
CA LEU A 5 1.82 -7.61 -13.54
C LEU A 5 2.11 -7.36 -15.03
N GLY A 6 3.38 -7.15 -15.39
CA GLY A 6 3.81 -6.56 -16.65
C GLY A 6 3.73 -5.03 -16.64
N LYS A 7 4.62 -4.38 -17.40
CA LYS A 7 4.81 -2.91 -17.46
C LYS A 7 3.51 -2.12 -17.61
N ARG A 8 2.65 -2.50 -18.58
CA ARG A 8 1.39 -1.79 -18.86
C ARG A 8 0.42 -1.85 -17.68
N ARG A 9 0.20 -3.02 -17.09
CA ARG A 9 -0.72 -3.17 -15.95
C ARG A 9 -0.17 -2.52 -14.70
N TYR A 10 1.15 -2.62 -14.48
CA TYR A 10 1.82 -1.94 -13.39
C TYR A 10 1.63 -0.42 -13.45
N PHE A 11 1.88 0.20 -14.61
CA PHE A 11 1.71 1.63 -14.81
C PHE A 11 0.29 2.09 -14.48
N TRP A 12 -0.72 1.45 -15.08
CA TRP A 12 -2.12 1.82 -14.85
C TRP A 12 -2.57 1.57 -13.41
N PHE A 13 -2.16 0.44 -12.83
CA PHE A 13 -2.47 0.15 -11.43
C PHE A 13 -1.86 1.22 -10.49
N TYR A 14 -0.62 1.62 -10.73
CA TYR A 14 0.06 2.65 -9.95
C TYR A 14 -0.68 4.01 -10.05
N MET A 15 -1.06 4.43 -11.27
CA MET A 15 -1.84 5.66 -11.48
C MET A 15 -3.20 5.61 -10.79
N ILE A 16 -3.97 4.53 -11.01
CA ILE A 16 -5.31 4.37 -10.42
C ILE A 16 -5.23 4.29 -8.89
N SER A 17 -4.24 3.58 -8.35
CA SER A 17 -4.04 3.49 -6.91
C SER A 17 -3.70 4.84 -6.29
N GLY A 18 -2.92 5.68 -6.98
CA GLY A 18 -2.65 7.05 -6.54
C GLY A 18 -3.92 7.90 -6.51
N LEU A 19 -4.74 7.82 -7.55
CA LEU A 19 -6.02 8.54 -7.63
C LEU A 19 -7.00 8.09 -6.54
N LEU A 20 -7.15 6.77 -6.32
CA LEU A 20 -8.03 6.25 -5.27
C LEU A 20 -7.53 6.56 -3.85
N ALA A 21 -6.21 6.57 -3.65
CA ALA A 21 -5.61 7.02 -2.39
C ALA A 21 -5.91 8.51 -2.13
N GLY A 22 -5.72 9.37 -3.13
CA GLY A 22 -6.05 10.79 -3.03
C GLY A 22 -7.55 11.04 -2.82
N LEU A 23 -8.40 10.28 -3.51
CA LEU A 23 -9.85 10.36 -3.31
C LEU A 23 -10.25 9.99 -1.88
N LEU A 24 -9.69 8.92 -1.33
CA LEU A 24 -9.96 8.53 0.06
C LEU A 24 -9.47 9.56 1.08
N PHE A 25 -8.33 10.21 0.81
CA PHE A 25 -7.86 11.33 1.61
C PHE A 25 -8.87 12.49 1.62
N VAL A 26 -9.31 12.95 0.44
CA VAL A 26 -10.28 14.04 0.29
C VAL A 26 -11.65 13.67 0.89
N LEU A 27 -12.11 12.42 0.73
CA LEU A 27 -13.34 11.98 1.36
C LEU A 27 -13.23 11.95 2.89
N SER A 28 -12.06 11.57 3.41
CA SER A 28 -11.83 11.54 4.87
C SER A 28 -11.83 12.95 5.48
N SER A 29 -11.35 13.97 4.78
CA SER A 29 -11.32 15.34 5.30
C SER A 29 -12.71 15.96 5.47
N PHE A 30 -13.74 15.45 4.79
CA PHE A 30 -15.13 15.85 5.05
C PHE A 30 -15.71 15.26 6.33
N ILE A 31 -15.20 14.10 6.77
CA ILE A 31 -15.65 13.42 7.99
C ILE A 31 -14.86 13.91 9.21
N PHE A 32 -13.59 14.28 8.99
CA PHE A 32 -12.67 14.79 10.00
C PHE A 32 -12.23 16.22 9.60
N PRO A 33 -13.00 17.26 9.97
CA PRO A 33 -12.81 18.63 9.47
C PRO A 33 -11.48 19.29 9.86
N SER A 34 -10.66 18.66 10.70
CA SER A 34 -9.31 19.13 11.03
C SER A 34 -8.34 19.14 9.85
N ASP A 35 -8.66 18.42 8.77
CA ASP A 35 -7.72 18.14 7.68
C ASP A 35 -7.99 18.96 6.40
N LEU A 36 -8.96 19.88 6.40
CA LEU A 36 -9.37 20.60 5.18
C LEU A 36 -8.32 21.58 4.63
N ASP A 37 -7.40 22.06 5.48
CA ASP A 37 -6.26 22.89 5.08
C ASP A 37 -5.00 22.07 4.74
N THR A 38 -5.11 20.74 4.66
CA THR A 38 -3.96 19.87 4.41
C THR A 38 -3.85 19.46 2.94
N PHE A 39 -2.69 19.75 2.34
CA PHE A 39 -2.38 19.36 0.98
C PHE A 39 -1.85 17.93 0.93
N ALA A 40 -2.52 17.04 0.19
CA ALA A 40 -2.00 15.71 -0.12
C ALA A 40 -1.15 15.73 -1.40
N VAL A 41 0.17 15.82 -1.24
CA VAL A 41 1.14 15.73 -2.35
C VAL A 41 2.06 14.54 -2.12
N GLY A 42 2.07 13.58 -3.05
CA GLY A 42 3.05 12.50 -3.01
C GLY A 42 2.68 11.23 -3.76
N ALA A 43 3.72 10.53 -4.21
CA ALA A 43 3.66 9.20 -4.83
C ALA A 43 3.34 8.07 -3.84
N SER A 44 3.43 8.33 -2.53
CA SER A 44 3.40 7.30 -1.50
C SER A 44 2.07 6.53 -1.43
N GLY A 45 0.93 7.17 -1.68
CA GLY A 45 -0.36 6.47 -1.70
C GLY A 45 -0.39 5.35 -2.75
N ALA A 46 0.11 5.64 -3.96
CA ALA A 46 0.25 4.65 -5.02
C ALA A 46 1.26 3.53 -4.66
N LEU A 47 2.36 3.88 -3.99
CA LEU A 47 3.33 2.90 -3.48
C LEU A 47 2.70 1.97 -2.43
N PHE A 48 1.87 2.50 -1.53
CA PHE A 48 1.13 1.68 -0.58
C PHE A 48 0.15 0.72 -1.28
N GLY A 49 -0.42 1.09 -2.43
CA GLY A 49 -1.17 0.14 -3.26
C GLY A 49 -0.33 -0.98 -3.85
N LEU A 50 0.89 -0.69 -4.27
CA LEU A 50 1.83 -1.75 -4.69
C LEU A 50 2.19 -2.68 -3.52
N VAL A 51 2.37 -2.12 -2.32
CA VAL A 51 2.61 -2.89 -1.08
C VAL A 51 1.41 -3.77 -0.75
N GLY A 52 0.19 -3.21 -0.72
CA GLY A 52 -1.04 -3.95 -0.46
C GLY A 52 -1.25 -5.09 -1.46
N LEU A 53 -0.89 -4.87 -2.73
CA LEU A 53 -0.89 -5.93 -3.73
C LEU A 53 0.10 -7.05 -3.39
N LEU A 54 1.34 -6.72 -3.01
CA LEU A 54 2.35 -7.71 -2.63
C LEU A 54 1.98 -8.48 -1.36
N VAL A 55 1.30 -7.85 -0.40
CA VAL A 55 0.80 -8.53 0.81
C VAL A 55 -0.04 -9.75 0.46
N LEU A 56 -0.83 -9.70 -0.60
CA LEU A 56 -1.65 -10.85 -1.03
C LEU A 56 -0.94 -11.79 -2.01
N LEU A 57 -0.11 -11.26 -2.91
CA LEU A 57 0.52 -12.08 -3.95
C LEU A 57 1.76 -12.83 -3.44
N THR A 58 2.50 -12.24 -2.50
CA THR A 58 3.78 -12.74 -1.98
C THR A 58 3.87 -12.46 -0.46
N PRO A 59 3.02 -13.05 0.37
CA PRO A 59 2.85 -12.66 1.78
C PRO A 59 4.08 -12.87 2.66
N ASN A 60 4.96 -13.82 2.34
CA ASN A 60 6.18 -14.05 3.11
C ASN A 60 7.43 -13.37 2.52
N LEU A 61 7.27 -12.57 1.45
CA LEU A 61 8.37 -11.80 0.86
C LEU A 61 9.11 -11.01 1.97
N PRO A 62 10.41 -11.28 2.19
CA PRO A 62 11.20 -10.54 3.16
C PRO A 62 11.41 -9.11 2.67
N VAL A 63 11.05 -8.13 3.51
CA VAL A 63 11.31 -6.71 3.26
C VAL A 63 12.17 -6.15 4.38
N PHE A 64 13.11 -5.29 4.01
CA PHE A 64 13.90 -4.52 4.95
C PHE A 64 13.19 -3.20 5.23
N VAL A 65 12.91 -2.96 6.50
CA VAL A 65 12.42 -1.66 6.97
C VAL A 65 13.63 -0.88 7.45
N MET A 66 13.72 0.39 7.07
CA MET A 66 14.86 1.23 7.41
C MET A 66 15.15 1.18 8.92
N PHE A 67 16.43 1.00 9.28
CA PHE A 67 16.93 0.82 10.66
C PHE A 67 16.62 -0.51 11.35
N ILE A 68 15.87 -1.43 10.71
CA ILE A 68 15.67 -2.79 11.21
C ILE A 68 16.57 -3.74 10.40
N PRO A 69 17.67 -4.27 10.96
CA PRO A 69 18.61 -5.13 10.23
C PRO A 69 18.07 -6.55 9.99
N ILE A 70 16.85 -6.84 10.46
CA ILE A 70 16.19 -8.14 10.35
C ILE A 70 15.08 -8.03 9.29
N PRO A 71 15.06 -8.91 8.27
CA PRO A 71 14.00 -8.92 7.28
C PRO A 71 12.66 -9.29 7.92
N ILE A 72 11.62 -8.49 7.64
CA ILE A 72 10.26 -8.72 8.11
C ILE A 72 9.41 -9.18 6.93
N LYS A 73 8.54 -10.17 7.12
CA LYS A 73 7.60 -10.59 6.07
C LYS A 73 6.64 -9.45 5.75
N ILE A 74 6.42 -9.18 4.47
CA ILE A 74 5.62 -8.03 4.04
C ILE A 74 4.19 -7.99 4.63
N LYS A 75 3.57 -9.15 4.89
CA LYS A 75 2.27 -9.24 5.56
C LYS A 75 2.23 -8.59 6.96
N TYR A 76 3.38 -8.52 7.65
CA TYR A 76 3.53 -7.86 8.94
C TYR A 76 4.09 -6.45 8.79
N ALA A 77 5.06 -6.27 7.87
CA ALA A 77 5.67 -4.97 7.65
C ALA A 77 4.67 -3.92 7.15
N ALA A 78 3.76 -4.28 6.23
CA ALA A 78 2.81 -3.34 5.65
C ALA A 78 1.87 -2.68 6.70
N PRO A 79 1.11 -3.44 7.52
CA PRO A 79 0.30 -2.82 8.58
C PRO A 79 1.17 -2.18 9.68
N GLY A 80 2.34 -2.75 9.99
CA GLY A 80 3.25 -2.18 10.99
C GLY A 80 3.78 -0.80 10.61
N ILE A 81 4.21 -0.62 9.35
CA ILE A 81 4.64 0.69 8.83
C ILE A 81 3.48 1.67 8.86
N LEU A 82 2.27 1.24 8.49
CA LEU A 82 1.10 2.11 8.51
C LEU A 82 0.84 2.62 9.94
N ILE A 83 0.79 1.73 10.94
CA ILE A 83 0.64 2.11 12.35
C ILE A 83 1.76 3.05 12.80
N LEU A 84 3.01 2.76 12.44
CA LEU A 84 4.16 3.60 12.79
C LEU A 84 4.02 5.02 12.23
N LEU A 85 3.58 5.17 10.97
CA LEU A 85 3.36 6.48 10.36
C LEU A 85 2.26 7.27 11.09
N TRP A 86 1.17 6.61 11.49
CA TRP A 86 0.14 7.23 12.33
C TRP A 86 0.70 7.70 13.68
N LEU A 87 1.48 6.86 14.36
CA LEU A 87 2.12 7.24 15.63
C LEU A 87 3.05 8.45 15.46
N ILE A 88 3.90 8.45 14.44
CA ILE A 88 4.80 9.58 14.14
C ILE A 88 3.99 10.86 13.87
N SER A 89 2.88 10.75 13.15
CA SER A 89 2.02 11.90 12.84
C SER A 89 1.42 12.51 14.10
N ILE A 90 0.91 11.67 14.99
CA ILE A 90 0.27 12.09 16.24
C ILE A 90 1.32 12.65 17.22
N THR A 91 2.42 11.93 17.42
CA THR A 91 3.45 12.29 18.41
C THR A 91 4.34 13.45 17.97
N GLY A 92 4.66 13.53 16.68
CA GLY A 92 5.52 14.57 16.11
C GLY A 92 4.76 15.73 15.50
N ASN A 93 3.41 15.70 15.52
CA ASN A 93 2.54 16.65 14.84
C ASN A 93 2.93 16.88 13.37
N VAL A 94 3.32 15.78 12.69
CA VAL A 94 3.78 15.82 11.29
C VAL A 94 2.58 15.54 10.38
N PRO A 95 2.32 16.39 9.36
CA PRO A 95 1.18 16.21 8.46
C PRO A 95 1.46 15.11 7.44
N ILE A 96 1.31 13.84 7.85
CA ILE A 96 1.45 12.68 6.97
C ILE A 96 0.07 12.28 6.45
N GLY A 97 -0.04 12.08 5.13
CA GLY A 97 -1.27 11.60 4.47
C GLY A 97 -1.60 10.14 4.76
N ASN A 98 -1.78 9.79 6.03
CA ASN A 98 -1.97 8.41 6.49
C ASN A 98 -3.23 7.76 5.91
N THR A 99 -4.32 8.53 5.75
CA THR A 99 -5.55 8.07 5.11
C THR A 99 -5.32 7.75 3.62
N ALA A 100 -4.47 8.50 2.94
CA ALA A 100 -4.03 8.19 1.58
C ALA A 100 -3.20 6.90 1.52
N HIS A 101 -2.28 6.69 2.48
CA HIS A 101 -1.51 5.43 2.57
C HIS A 101 -2.43 4.24 2.80
N LEU A 102 -3.42 4.37 3.70
CA LEU A 102 -4.42 3.35 3.95
C LEU A 102 -5.27 3.08 2.69
N GLY A 103 -5.73 4.14 2.03
CA GLY A 103 -6.53 4.01 0.81
C GLY A 103 -5.77 3.33 -0.34
N GLY A 104 -4.50 3.67 -0.49
CA GLY A 104 -3.57 2.97 -1.38
C GLY A 104 -3.49 1.49 -1.02
N LEU A 105 -3.14 1.16 0.22
CA LEU A 105 -3.02 -0.21 0.71
C LEU A 105 -4.30 -1.03 0.43
N LEU A 106 -5.47 -0.48 0.77
CA LEU A 106 -6.76 -1.12 0.52
C LEU A 106 -7.02 -1.35 -0.96
N THR A 107 -6.71 -0.38 -1.82
CA THR A 107 -6.80 -0.54 -3.28
C THR A 107 -5.95 -1.72 -3.77
N GLY A 108 -4.72 -1.83 -3.26
CA GLY A 108 -3.83 -2.95 -3.53
C GLY A 108 -4.35 -4.30 -3.05
N LEU A 109 -4.90 -4.35 -1.84
CA LEU A 109 -5.51 -5.56 -1.28
C LEU A 109 -6.72 -5.99 -2.13
N ILE A 110 -7.63 -5.08 -2.47
CA ILE A 110 -8.80 -5.39 -3.29
C ILE A 110 -8.38 -5.95 -4.66
N TYR A 111 -7.43 -5.29 -5.32
CA TYR A 111 -6.93 -5.76 -6.60
C TYR A 111 -6.17 -7.10 -6.48
N GLY A 112 -5.45 -7.30 -5.38
CA GLY A 112 -4.76 -8.55 -5.07
C GLY A 112 -5.74 -9.72 -4.88
N ILE A 113 -6.88 -9.50 -4.22
CA ILE A 113 -7.96 -10.50 -4.11
C ILE A 113 -8.48 -10.86 -5.51
N TYR A 114 -8.79 -9.86 -6.33
CA TYR A 114 -9.24 -10.07 -7.70
C TYR A 114 -8.24 -10.93 -8.50
N LEU A 115 -6.95 -10.59 -8.44
CA LEU A 115 -5.93 -11.36 -9.14
C LEU A 115 -5.80 -12.78 -8.59
N ARG A 116 -5.84 -12.95 -7.25
CA ARG A 116 -5.76 -14.27 -6.59
C ARG A 116 -6.85 -15.21 -7.08
N ASN A 117 -8.05 -14.69 -7.29
CA ASN A 117 -9.18 -15.45 -7.79
C ASN A 117 -9.04 -15.73 -9.30
N LYS A 118 -8.71 -14.71 -10.10
CA LYS A 118 -8.61 -14.84 -11.57
C LYS A 118 -7.40 -15.65 -12.05
N TYR A 119 -6.27 -15.56 -11.36
CA TYR A 119 -4.98 -16.14 -11.76
C TYR A 119 -4.39 -17.06 -10.68
N ARG A 120 -5.24 -17.87 -10.05
CA ARG A 120 -4.90 -18.71 -8.89
C ARG A 120 -3.62 -19.55 -9.06
N LYS A 121 -3.47 -20.24 -10.21
CA LYS A 121 -2.27 -21.08 -10.50
C LYS A 121 -0.99 -20.24 -10.50
N LYS A 122 -0.99 -19.11 -11.22
CA LYS A 122 0.15 -18.19 -11.31
C LYS A 122 0.52 -17.63 -9.94
N ILE A 123 -0.48 -17.28 -9.13
CA ILE A 123 -0.23 -16.66 -7.82
C ILE A 123 0.25 -17.67 -6.79
N ASN A 124 -0.28 -18.90 -6.82
CA ASN A 124 0.27 -19.98 -5.99
C ASN A 124 1.74 -20.28 -6.35
N TYR A 125 2.10 -20.23 -7.64
CA TYR A 125 3.50 -20.33 -8.06
C TYR A 125 4.34 -19.18 -7.51
N LEU A 126 3.89 -17.93 -7.67
CA LEU A 126 4.61 -16.76 -7.16
C LEU A 126 4.79 -16.81 -5.64
N SER A 127 3.74 -17.20 -4.91
CA SER A 127 3.81 -17.32 -3.46
C SER A 127 4.81 -18.40 -3.02
N ARG A 128 4.99 -19.50 -3.76
CA ARG A 128 5.95 -20.54 -3.38
C ARG A 128 7.41 -20.19 -3.68
N HIS A 129 7.67 -19.33 -4.67
CA HIS A 129 9.02 -19.05 -5.16
C HIS A 129 9.57 -17.69 -4.71
N PHE A 130 8.69 -16.75 -4.34
CA PHE A 130 9.06 -15.39 -3.93
C PHE A 130 8.63 -15.05 -2.49
N SER A 131 8.04 -16.00 -1.75
CA SER A 131 7.71 -15.83 -0.33
C SER A 131 8.67 -16.61 0.54
#